data_AF-A0A418PMC7-F1
#
_entry.id   AF-A0A418PMC7-F1
#
_cell.length_a   1.000
_cell.length_b   1.000
_cell.length_c   1.000
_cell.angle_alpha   90.00
_cell.angle_beta   90.00
_cell.angle_gamma   90.00
#
_symmetry.space_group_name_H-M   'P 1'
#
loop_
_entity.id
_entity.type
_entity.pdbx_description
1 polymer ?
#
loop_
_entity_poly.entity_id
_entity_poly.type
_entity_poly.pdbx_seq_one_letter_code
_entity_poly.pdbx_strand_id
1 'polypeptide(L)'
;MVYRNKKLFLTVGLLTFLALMPMSCGLVCTDSCGCSPNFPEQKLLIKSFEVLTVAGDGQRIQPTLTQPYDQVFKAIRIKDFDLVSLAEPDFFEPWTLGAAFACSPPPVESIEKLRSIEIINLSEQTLADGTVLKLGETITPYFGMNDFFAQGLIPVNDFLKNNKDLVLEDFFKLGFTKNPGKPINLEITIRIVMENGKEFILNNQIHSIR
;
A
#
# COMPACT_ATOMS: atom_id res chain seq x y z
N MET A 1 -38.20 42.77 25.99
CA MET A 1 -38.50 41.56 25.18
C MET A 1 -37.82 41.51 23.81
N VAL A 2 -37.49 42.65 23.17
CA VAL A 2 -36.98 42.69 21.79
C VAL A 2 -35.57 42.09 21.60
N TYR A 3 -34.71 42.13 22.62
CA TYR A 3 -33.31 41.69 22.52
C TYR A 3 -33.13 40.16 22.46
N ARG A 4 -34.09 39.40 23.03
CA ARG A 4 -34.06 37.92 23.08
C ARG A 4 -34.41 37.29 21.73
N ASN A 5 -35.31 37.93 20.96
CA ASN A 5 -35.69 37.46 19.63
C ASN A 5 -34.56 37.64 18.61
N LYS A 6 -33.78 38.73 18.70
CA LYS A 6 -32.64 38.98 17.78
C LYS A 6 -31.54 37.93 17.92
N LYS A 7 -31.24 37.48 19.14
CA LYS A 7 -30.27 36.40 19.36
C LYS A 7 -30.78 35.07 18.82
N LEU A 8 -32.06 34.77 18.99
CA LEU A 8 -32.65 33.51 18.52
C LEU A 8 -32.64 33.40 16.99
N PHE A 9 -32.94 34.48 16.28
CA PHE A 9 -32.83 34.52 14.81
C PHE A 9 -31.38 34.36 14.33
N LEU A 10 -30.41 34.91 15.05
CA LEU A 10 -29.00 34.82 14.70
C LEU A 10 -28.46 33.39 14.94
N THR A 11 -28.87 32.74 16.03
CA THR A 11 -28.48 31.34 16.30
C THR A 11 -29.13 30.36 15.34
N VAL A 12 -30.41 30.55 15.02
CA VAL A 12 -31.10 29.72 14.01
C VAL A 12 -30.46 29.94 12.65
N GLY A 13 -30.23 31.18 12.22
CA GLY A 13 -29.55 31.48 10.96
C GLY A 13 -28.15 30.86 10.85
N LEU A 14 -27.37 30.90 11.93
CA LEU A 14 -26.04 30.28 11.99
C LEU A 14 -26.14 28.74 11.89
N LEU A 15 -27.09 28.12 12.59
CA LEU A 15 -27.30 26.68 12.55
C LEU A 15 -27.81 26.19 11.20
N THR A 16 -28.72 26.92 10.54
CA THR A 16 -29.17 26.57 9.19
C THR A 16 -28.02 26.71 8.18
N PHE A 17 -27.17 27.73 8.33
CA PHE A 17 -26.00 27.93 7.47
C PHE A 17 -24.98 26.81 7.62
N LEU A 18 -24.69 26.37 8.86
CA LEU A 18 -23.80 25.24 9.13
C LEU A 18 -24.41 23.89 8.72
N ALA A 19 -25.74 23.73 8.80
CA ALA A 19 -26.44 22.54 8.33
C ALA A 19 -26.52 22.43 6.79
N LEU A 20 -26.45 23.58 6.10
CA LEU A 20 -26.38 23.66 4.64
C LEU A 20 -24.94 23.61 4.12
N MET A 21 -23.92 23.67 4.99
CA MET A 21 -22.56 23.40 4.55
C MET A 21 -22.44 21.91 4.21
N PRO A 22 -22.07 21.56 2.96
CA PRO A 22 -21.90 20.18 2.56
C PRO A 22 -20.76 19.55 3.37
N MET A 23 -21.10 18.82 4.43
CA MET A 23 -20.21 17.88 5.10
C MET A 23 -20.21 16.57 4.29
N SER A 24 -19.51 16.55 3.16
CA SER A 24 -18.89 15.34 2.60
C SER A 24 -18.43 15.57 1.16
N CYS A 25 -17.17 15.22 0.90
CA CYS A 25 -16.81 14.67 -0.40
C CYS A 25 -17.22 13.19 -0.34
N GLY A 26 -18.43 12.86 -0.79
CA GLY A 26 -18.96 11.50 -0.63
C GLY A 26 -19.82 10.96 -1.76
N LEU A 27 -20.29 11.78 -2.71
CA LEU A 27 -21.28 11.33 -3.69
C LEU A 27 -21.02 11.74 -5.15
N VAL A 28 -20.16 12.73 -5.43
CA VAL A 28 -19.76 13.09 -6.80
C VAL A 28 -18.32 13.60 -6.82
N CYS A 29 -17.36 12.69 -6.76
CA CYS A 29 -15.98 12.95 -7.22
C CYS A 29 -15.56 11.70 -7.99
N THR A 30 -16.14 11.51 -9.17
CA THR A 30 -15.70 10.48 -10.13
C THR A 30 -14.76 11.03 -11.18
N ASP A 31 -14.60 12.36 -11.25
CA ASP A 31 -13.55 13.08 -11.96
C ASP A 31 -13.31 14.39 -11.19
N SER A 32 -12.07 14.89 -11.23
CA SER A 32 -11.57 16.13 -10.63
C SER A 32 -12.68 17.05 -10.15
N CYS A 33 -13.02 16.97 -8.85
CA CYS A 33 -13.86 18.00 -8.25
C CYS A 33 -13.19 19.33 -8.65
N GLY A 34 -13.92 20.30 -9.21
CA GLY A 34 -13.43 21.46 -9.99
C GLY A 34 -12.45 22.44 -9.31
N CYS A 35 -11.64 21.95 -8.39
CA CYS A 35 -10.38 22.47 -7.89
C CYS A 35 -9.37 22.61 -9.04
N SER A 36 -9.40 23.77 -9.68
CA SER A 36 -8.20 24.26 -10.34
C SER A 36 -7.15 24.62 -9.29
N PRO A 37 -5.88 24.28 -9.49
CA PRO A 37 -5.32 23.61 -10.67
C PRO A 37 -5.43 22.07 -10.59
N ASN A 38 -5.71 21.44 -11.74
CA ASN A 38 -5.49 20.01 -11.92
C ASN A 38 -3.99 19.75 -11.68
N PHE A 39 -3.68 19.01 -10.61
CA PHE A 39 -2.30 18.60 -10.36
C PHE A 39 -1.89 17.65 -11.47
N PRO A 40 -0.74 17.91 -12.12
CA PRO A 40 -0.29 17.01 -13.16
C PRO A 40 0.04 15.63 -12.59
N GLU A 41 -0.29 14.59 -13.35
CA GLU A 41 0.11 13.23 -12.98
C GLU A 41 1.64 13.18 -12.83
N GLN A 42 2.07 12.66 -11.69
CA GLN A 42 3.48 12.43 -11.41
C GLN A 42 3.76 10.95 -11.57
N LYS A 43 4.77 10.64 -12.39
CA LYS A 43 5.25 9.27 -12.55
C LYS A 43 6.63 9.11 -11.91
N LEU A 44 6.81 8.00 -11.20
CA LEU A 44 8.06 7.66 -10.53
C LEU A 44 8.80 6.51 -11.22
N LEU A 45 10.12 6.56 -11.12
CA LEU A 45 11.03 5.47 -11.48
C LEU A 45 11.62 4.89 -10.20
N ILE A 46 11.23 3.66 -9.86
CA ILE A 46 11.68 2.99 -8.65
C ILE A 46 13.19 2.70 -8.73
N LYS A 47 13.93 3.08 -7.68
CA LYS A 47 15.37 2.79 -7.52
C LYS A 47 15.63 1.66 -6.56
N SER A 48 14.82 1.53 -5.52
CA SER A 48 14.97 0.45 -4.54
C SER A 48 13.64 0.14 -3.84
N PHE A 49 13.54 -1.10 -3.38
CA PHE A 49 12.52 -1.54 -2.44
C PHE A 49 13.18 -1.78 -1.08
N GLU A 50 12.37 -1.75 -0.03
CA GLU A 50 12.76 -2.27 1.28
C GLU A 50 11.74 -3.25 1.83
N VAL A 51 12.23 -4.13 2.69
CA VAL A 51 11.45 -5.12 3.42
C VAL A 51 11.55 -4.83 4.91
N LEU A 52 10.40 -4.71 5.56
CA LEU A 52 10.28 -4.56 7.00
C LEU A 52 9.65 -5.82 7.59
N THR A 53 10.03 -6.20 8.81
CA THR A 53 9.25 -7.18 9.58
C THR A 53 8.19 -6.44 10.38
N VAL A 54 6.94 -6.86 10.26
CA VAL A 54 5.80 -6.20 10.89
C VAL A 54 4.85 -7.22 11.52
N ALA A 55 4.06 -6.77 12.49
CA ALA A 55 2.95 -7.52 13.06
C ALA A 55 1.69 -7.43 12.18
N GLY A 56 0.62 -8.12 12.58
CA GLY A 56 -0.65 -8.14 11.82
C GLY A 56 -1.33 -6.78 11.66
N ASP A 57 -1.05 -5.82 12.53
CA ASP A 57 -1.53 -4.43 12.46
C ASP A 57 -0.61 -3.51 11.65
N GLY A 58 0.46 -4.04 11.04
CA GLY A 58 1.43 -3.29 10.25
C GLY A 58 2.52 -2.60 11.09
N GLN A 59 2.51 -2.72 12.43
CA GLN A 59 3.57 -2.14 13.26
C GLN A 59 4.88 -2.89 13.08
N ARG A 60 5.98 -2.15 12.98
CA ARG A 60 7.33 -2.71 12.83
C ARG A 60 7.74 -3.45 14.09
N ILE A 61 8.28 -4.65 13.91
CA ILE A 61 8.82 -5.49 14.99
C ILE A 61 10.25 -5.95 14.67
N GLN A 62 10.93 -6.54 15.66
CA GLN A 62 12.27 -7.09 15.46
C GLN A 62 12.21 -8.36 14.60
N PRO A 63 13.01 -8.48 13.52
CA PRO A 63 12.99 -9.65 12.63
C PRO A 63 13.33 -10.98 13.28
N THR A 64 14.12 -10.96 14.36
CA THR A 64 14.61 -12.14 15.08
C THR A 64 13.64 -12.66 16.13
N LEU A 65 12.55 -11.93 16.39
CA LEU A 65 11.55 -12.34 17.37
C LEU A 65 10.62 -13.39 16.74
N THR A 66 10.68 -14.62 17.24
CA THR A 66 9.79 -15.69 16.79
C THR A 66 8.35 -15.40 17.22
N GLN A 67 7.47 -15.29 16.24
CA GLN A 67 6.04 -15.06 16.43
C GLN A 67 5.22 -16.16 15.75
N PRO A 68 3.94 -16.35 16.11
CA PRO A 68 3.04 -17.22 15.35
C PRO A 68 3.10 -16.88 13.86
N TYR A 69 3.18 -17.89 12.99
CA TYR A 69 3.35 -17.70 11.54
C TYR A 69 2.26 -16.82 10.89
N ASP A 70 1.08 -16.74 11.50
CA ASP A 70 -0.08 -15.95 11.08
C ASP A 70 -0.14 -14.55 11.72
N GLN A 71 0.87 -14.16 12.50
CA GLN A 71 0.94 -12.87 13.21
C GLN A 71 2.17 -12.03 12.87
N VAL A 72 3.12 -12.60 12.12
CA VAL A 72 4.31 -11.88 11.62
C VAL A 72 4.33 -11.90 10.10
N PHE A 73 4.66 -10.74 9.54
CA PHE A 73 4.64 -10.52 8.09
C PHE A 73 5.89 -9.77 7.67
N LYS A 74 6.20 -9.88 6.38
CA LYS A 74 7.12 -9.00 5.67
C LYS A 74 6.31 -7.92 4.98
N ALA A 75 6.72 -6.68 5.13
CA ALA A 75 6.11 -5.56 4.45
C ALA A 75 7.06 -5.03 3.38
N ILE A 76 6.61 -4.98 2.14
CA ILE A 76 7.40 -4.53 0.98
C ILE A 76 6.89 -3.14 0.60
N ARG A 77 7.80 -2.16 0.51
CA ARG A 77 7.49 -0.82 -0.02
C ARG A 77 8.62 -0.26 -0.85
N ILE A 78 8.28 0.74 -1.67
CA ILE A 78 9.25 1.58 -2.37
C ILE A 78 10.04 2.37 -1.33
N LYS A 79 11.37 2.36 -1.46
CA LYS A 79 12.26 3.10 -0.55
C LYS A 79 12.82 4.33 -1.25
N ASP A 80 13.51 4.12 -2.38
CA ASP A 80 14.12 5.19 -3.17
C ASP A 80 13.50 5.22 -4.57
N PHE A 81 13.28 6.41 -5.12
CA PHE A 81 12.69 6.63 -6.44
C PHE A 81 13.14 7.99 -7.01
N ASP A 82 13.08 8.11 -8.35
CA ASP A 82 13.19 9.41 -9.03
C ASP A 82 11.81 9.80 -9.57
N LEU A 83 11.48 11.09 -9.55
CA LEU A 83 10.32 11.63 -10.27
C LEU A 83 10.74 11.93 -11.72
N VAL A 84 9.99 11.42 -12.69
CA VAL A 84 10.40 11.47 -14.11
C VAL A 84 9.61 12.51 -14.91
N SER A 85 8.40 12.89 -14.49
CA SER A 85 7.61 13.92 -15.18
C SER A 85 6.51 14.52 -14.31
N LEU A 86 6.33 15.83 -14.43
CA LEU A 86 5.10 16.56 -14.17
C LEU A 86 4.44 16.72 -15.55
N ALA A 87 3.22 16.23 -15.78
CA ALA A 87 2.44 16.80 -16.88
C ALA A 87 2.42 18.35 -16.76
N GLU A 88 2.38 19.09 -17.86
CA GLU A 88 2.20 20.54 -17.74
C GLU A 88 0.76 20.78 -17.24
N PRO A 89 0.55 21.61 -16.21
CA PRO A 89 -0.81 21.96 -15.82
C PRO A 89 -1.50 22.67 -16.99
N ASP A 90 -2.63 22.13 -17.42
CA ASP A 90 -3.54 22.82 -18.36
C ASP A 90 -4.05 24.10 -17.68
N PHE A 91 -3.38 25.22 -17.92
CA PHE A 91 -3.77 26.55 -17.46
C PHE A 91 -4.85 27.14 -18.37
N PHE A 92 -6.01 26.50 -18.45
CA PHE A 92 -7.20 27.15 -19.01
C PHE A 92 -8.44 26.67 -18.27
N GLU A 93 -9.03 27.54 -17.44
CA GLU A 93 -10.49 27.79 -17.42
C GLU A 93 -10.89 28.91 -16.42
N PRO A 94 -12.08 29.54 -16.61
CA PRO A 94 -12.36 30.91 -16.21
C PRO A 94 -12.76 31.07 -14.75
N TRP A 95 -12.62 32.30 -14.25
CA TRP A 95 -12.91 32.71 -12.89
C TRP A 95 -14.38 32.40 -12.50
N THR A 96 -14.59 31.32 -11.76
CA THR A 96 -15.87 31.05 -11.08
C THR A 96 -15.80 31.48 -9.63
N LEU A 97 -16.92 31.97 -9.11
CA LEU A 97 -17.07 32.49 -7.75
C LEU A 97 -16.88 31.37 -6.70
N GLY A 98 -15.62 31.22 -6.26
CA GLY A 98 -15.19 30.81 -4.92
C GLY A 98 -16.00 29.75 -4.19
N ALA A 99 -15.93 28.50 -4.65
CA ALA A 99 -16.15 27.32 -3.81
C ALA A 99 -14.81 26.58 -3.69
N ALA A 100 -14.17 26.67 -2.52
CA ALA A 100 -12.95 25.93 -2.22
C ALA A 100 -13.33 24.49 -1.84
N PHE A 101 -13.23 23.57 -2.80
CA PHE A 101 -13.34 22.14 -2.54
C PHE A 101 -11.95 21.60 -2.17
N ALA A 102 -11.87 20.70 -1.18
CA ALA A 102 -10.61 20.10 -0.74
C ALA A 102 -10.25 18.91 -1.65
N CYS A 103 -9.55 19.17 -2.74
CA CYS A 103 -9.06 18.11 -3.62
C CYS A 103 -7.68 17.61 -3.16
N SER A 104 -7.54 16.30 -3.07
CA SER A 104 -6.22 15.66 -2.90
C SER A 104 -5.57 15.48 -4.27
N PRO A 105 -4.25 15.67 -4.40
CA PRO A 105 -3.56 15.38 -5.66
C PRO A 105 -3.70 13.89 -6.02
N PRO A 106 -3.63 13.54 -7.33
CA PRO A 106 -3.61 12.15 -7.75
C PRO A 106 -2.41 11.42 -7.15
N PRO A 107 -2.52 10.10 -6.88
CA PRO A 107 -1.41 9.30 -6.37
C PRO A 107 -0.22 9.30 -7.33
N VAL A 108 0.99 9.21 -6.78
CA VAL A 108 2.21 9.11 -7.60
C VAL A 108 2.44 7.66 -7.97
N GLU A 109 2.31 7.34 -9.26
CA GLU A 109 2.40 5.97 -9.77
C GLU A 109 3.75 5.67 -10.41
N SER A 110 4.19 4.43 -10.30
CA SER A 110 5.35 3.92 -11.04
C SER A 110 5.07 3.91 -12.53
N ILE A 111 6.07 4.28 -13.34
CA ILE A 111 6.05 4.11 -14.80
C ILE A 111 5.88 2.63 -15.16
N GLU A 112 6.44 1.75 -14.33
CA GLU A 112 6.51 0.32 -14.56
C GLU A 112 5.58 -0.42 -13.59
N LYS A 113 4.83 -1.39 -14.10
CA LYS A 113 4.00 -2.26 -13.27
C LYS A 113 4.82 -3.36 -12.61
N LEU A 114 4.38 -3.79 -11.44
CA LEU A 114 4.91 -4.98 -10.77
C LEU A 114 4.40 -6.23 -11.48
N ARG A 115 5.32 -7.03 -12.01
CA ARG A 115 5.00 -8.24 -12.78
C ARG A 115 5.02 -9.50 -11.92
N SER A 116 6.08 -9.71 -11.14
CA SER A 116 6.19 -10.90 -10.30
C SER A 116 6.98 -10.64 -9.02
N ILE A 117 6.69 -11.47 -8.01
CA ILE A 117 7.46 -11.59 -6.79
C ILE A 117 7.79 -13.07 -6.60
N GLU A 118 9.08 -13.38 -6.54
CA GLU A 118 9.60 -14.72 -6.30
C GLU A 118 10.27 -14.77 -4.93
N ILE A 119 9.87 -15.73 -4.09
CA ILE A 119 10.52 -16.01 -2.82
C ILE A 119 11.38 -17.26 -2.98
N ILE A 120 12.69 -17.10 -2.78
CA ILE A 120 13.68 -18.17 -2.92
C ILE A 120 14.21 -18.53 -1.54
N ASN A 121 14.21 -19.82 -1.24
CA ASN A 121 14.69 -20.34 0.03
C ASN A 121 16.22 -20.42 0.08
N LEU A 122 16.82 -20.03 1.21
CA LEU A 122 18.26 -20.04 1.44
C LEU A 122 18.71 -21.06 2.49
N SER A 123 17.79 -21.79 3.13
CA SER A 123 18.14 -22.84 4.09
C SER A 123 17.18 -24.03 4.02
N GLU A 124 17.70 -25.25 4.16
CA GLU A 124 16.85 -26.44 4.14
C GLU A 124 16.04 -26.56 5.43
N GLN A 125 14.72 -26.74 5.32
CA GLN A 125 13.81 -26.82 6.45
C GLN A 125 12.72 -27.87 6.19
N THR A 126 12.30 -28.59 7.23
CA THR A 126 11.17 -29.53 7.16
C THR A 126 9.97 -28.97 7.92
N LEU A 127 8.84 -28.84 7.23
CA LEU A 127 7.57 -28.39 7.78
C LEU A 127 6.84 -29.52 8.53
N ALA A 128 5.78 -29.16 9.25
CA ALA A 128 4.94 -30.08 10.02
C ALA A 128 4.34 -31.22 9.19
N ASP A 129 3.96 -30.93 7.95
CA ASP A 129 3.33 -31.86 7.02
C ASP A 129 4.33 -32.79 6.30
N GLY A 130 5.62 -32.72 6.67
CA GLY A 130 6.71 -33.47 6.05
C GLY A 130 7.25 -32.85 4.77
N THR A 131 6.71 -31.70 4.31
CA THR A 131 7.28 -30.95 3.19
C THR A 131 8.70 -30.50 3.52
N VAL A 132 9.65 -30.78 2.64
CA VAL A 132 11.03 -30.31 2.75
C VAL A 132 11.21 -29.13 1.80
N LEU A 133 11.47 -27.95 2.37
CA LEU A 133 11.86 -26.76 1.62
C LEU A 133 13.35 -26.87 1.31
N LYS A 134 13.72 -27.03 0.04
CA LYS A 134 15.13 -27.22 -0.35
C LYS A 134 15.86 -25.89 -0.47
N LEU A 135 17.19 -25.95 -0.33
CA LEU A 135 18.05 -24.82 -0.64
C LEU A 135 17.89 -24.40 -2.12
N GLY A 136 17.68 -23.10 -2.36
CA GLY A 136 17.54 -22.52 -3.70
C GLY A 136 16.17 -22.74 -4.36
N GLU A 137 15.23 -23.40 -3.67
CA GLU A 137 13.88 -23.62 -4.19
C GLU A 137 13.03 -22.35 -4.14
N THR A 138 12.22 -22.12 -5.19
CA THR A 138 11.19 -21.09 -5.17
C THR A 138 10.03 -21.54 -4.30
N ILE A 139 9.90 -20.91 -3.14
CA ILE A 139 8.88 -21.20 -2.13
C ILE A 139 7.71 -20.21 -2.16
N THR A 140 7.57 -19.41 -3.23
CA THR A 140 6.44 -18.49 -3.47
C THR A 140 5.06 -19.10 -3.18
N PRO A 141 4.75 -20.36 -3.55
CA PRO A 141 3.43 -20.95 -3.27
C PRO A 141 3.08 -21.07 -1.78
N TYR A 142 4.08 -21.03 -0.89
CA TYR A 142 3.90 -21.06 0.56
C TYR A 142 3.73 -19.66 1.17
N PHE A 143 3.66 -18.63 0.34
CA PHE A 143 3.41 -17.26 0.75
C PHE A 143 2.11 -16.74 0.14
N GLY A 144 1.53 -15.76 0.82
CA GLY A 144 0.44 -14.96 0.31
C GLY A 144 0.68 -13.48 0.57
N MET A 145 -0.04 -12.64 -0.17
CA MET A 145 0.10 -11.19 -0.16
C MET A 145 -1.24 -10.46 -0.06
N ASN A 146 -1.18 -9.22 0.42
CA ASN A 146 -2.29 -8.26 0.37
C ASN A 146 -1.74 -6.82 0.47
N ASP A 147 -2.48 -5.82 0.02
CA ASP A 147 -2.17 -4.39 0.17
C ASP A 147 -2.79 -3.78 1.45
N PHE A 148 -3.74 -4.47 2.10
CA PHE A 148 -4.31 -4.03 3.37
C PHE A 148 -4.02 -4.99 4.52
N PHE A 149 -3.42 -4.47 5.59
CA PHE A 149 -2.94 -5.28 6.73
C PHE A 149 -4.04 -6.02 7.49
N ALA A 150 -5.23 -5.45 7.56
CA ALA A 150 -6.38 -6.06 8.24
C ALA A 150 -7.04 -7.19 7.42
N GLN A 151 -6.68 -7.35 6.14
CA GLN A 151 -7.20 -8.43 5.32
C GLN A 151 -6.32 -9.70 5.41
N GLY A 152 -6.96 -10.83 5.10
CA GLY A 152 -6.30 -12.11 4.94
C GLY A 152 -5.36 -12.12 3.72
N LEU A 153 -4.46 -13.09 3.69
CA LEU A 153 -3.54 -13.26 2.57
C LEU A 153 -4.24 -13.95 1.40
N ILE A 154 -3.96 -13.51 0.18
CA ILE A 154 -4.29 -14.24 -1.05
C ILE A 154 -3.00 -14.77 -1.70
N PRO A 155 -3.04 -15.81 -2.54
CA PRO A 155 -1.84 -16.30 -3.21
C PRO A 155 -1.11 -15.19 -3.98
N VAL A 156 0.23 -15.17 -3.94
CA VAL A 156 1.06 -14.14 -4.60
C VAL A 156 0.70 -13.98 -6.09
N ASN A 157 0.52 -15.11 -6.79
CA ASN A 157 0.18 -15.11 -8.21
C ASN A 157 -1.20 -14.52 -8.50
N ASP A 158 -2.15 -14.65 -7.57
CA ASP A 158 -3.48 -14.06 -7.71
C ASP A 158 -3.46 -12.56 -7.42
N PHE A 159 -2.67 -12.13 -6.42
CA PHE A 159 -2.45 -10.72 -6.12
C PHE A 159 -1.83 -9.95 -7.29
N LEU A 160 -0.93 -10.60 -8.05
CA LEU A 160 -0.21 -10.02 -9.18
C LEU A 160 -0.87 -10.28 -10.53
N LYS A 161 -2.10 -10.80 -10.55
CA LYS A 161 -2.83 -11.10 -11.79
C LYS A 161 -3.03 -9.81 -12.60
N ASN A 162 -2.53 -9.81 -13.84
CA ASN A 162 -2.52 -8.69 -14.81
C ASN A 162 -1.46 -7.59 -14.62
N ASN A 163 -0.40 -7.85 -13.85
CA ASN A 163 0.60 -6.86 -13.43
C ASN A 163 -0.04 -5.77 -12.55
N LYS A 164 0.52 -5.54 -11.37
CA LYS A 164 -0.03 -4.61 -10.38
C LYS A 164 0.57 -3.22 -10.58
N ASP A 165 -0.28 -2.20 -10.73
CA ASP A 165 0.16 -0.81 -10.65
C ASP A 165 0.73 -0.54 -9.26
N LEU A 166 1.88 0.15 -9.22
CA LEU A 166 2.54 0.51 -7.97
C LEU A 166 2.37 1.99 -7.71
N VAL A 167 1.84 2.32 -6.55
CA VAL A 167 1.72 3.66 -6.01
C VAL A 167 2.83 3.88 -4.98
N LEU A 168 3.35 5.10 -4.85
CA LEU A 168 4.43 5.42 -3.90
C LEU A 168 4.11 5.00 -2.46
N GLU A 169 2.85 5.18 -2.04
CA GLU A 169 2.37 4.84 -0.71
C GLU A 169 2.05 3.35 -0.52
N ASP A 170 2.22 2.52 -1.55
CA ASP A 170 1.91 1.09 -1.46
C ASP A 170 2.78 0.40 -0.41
N PHE A 171 2.11 -0.42 0.40
CA PHE A 171 2.74 -1.19 1.45
C PHE A 171 2.20 -2.61 1.51
N PHE A 172 2.84 -3.51 0.77
CA PHE A 172 2.34 -4.88 0.62
C PHE A 172 2.74 -5.76 1.79
N LYS A 173 1.75 -6.38 2.40
CA LYS A 173 1.89 -7.46 3.38
C LYS A 173 2.19 -8.77 2.64
N LEU A 174 3.25 -9.46 3.04
CA LEU A 174 3.68 -10.77 2.57
C LEU A 174 3.81 -11.69 3.80
N GLY A 175 3.16 -12.84 3.80
CA GLY A 175 3.20 -13.77 4.94
C GLY A 175 3.25 -15.22 4.51
N PHE A 176 3.78 -16.07 5.39
CA PHE A 176 3.83 -17.51 5.19
C PHE A 176 2.44 -18.11 5.47
N THR A 177 1.98 -19.02 4.61
CA THR A 177 0.60 -19.54 4.65
C THR A 177 0.50 -20.95 5.22
N LYS A 178 1.63 -21.61 5.46
CA LYS A 178 1.66 -22.96 6.04
C LYS A 178 2.09 -22.95 7.50
N ASN A 179 1.45 -23.77 8.31
CA ASN A 179 1.90 -23.98 9.69
C ASN A 179 3.26 -24.71 9.70
N PRO A 180 4.31 -24.15 10.31
CA PRO A 180 5.63 -24.79 10.34
C PRO A 180 5.71 -25.98 11.31
N GLY A 181 4.79 -26.11 12.27
CA GLY A 181 4.71 -27.17 13.29
C GLY A 181 5.76 -27.12 14.38
N LYS A 182 6.89 -26.46 14.11
CA LYS A 182 7.95 -26.13 15.06
C LYS A 182 8.49 -24.73 14.74
N PRO A 183 9.13 -24.06 15.70
CA PRO A 183 9.84 -22.81 15.42
C PRO A 183 10.88 -23.01 14.31
N ILE A 184 10.83 -22.17 13.29
CA ILE A 184 11.80 -22.15 12.18
C ILE A 184 12.20 -20.70 11.86
N ASN A 185 13.42 -20.55 11.36
CA ASN A 185 13.91 -19.30 10.79
C ASN A 185 14.07 -19.52 9.28
N LEU A 186 13.14 -18.99 8.51
CA LEU A 186 13.24 -19.01 7.06
C LEU A 186 14.22 -17.93 6.63
N GLU A 187 15.30 -18.33 6.00
CA GLU A 187 16.21 -17.42 5.31
C GLU A 187 15.79 -17.36 3.86
N ILE A 188 15.38 -16.19 3.37
CA ILE A 188 14.79 -16.05 2.04
C ILE A 188 15.42 -14.89 1.27
N THR A 189 15.41 -15.03 -0.05
CA THR A 189 15.60 -13.92 -0.99
C THR A 189 14.26 -13.58 -1.61
N ILE A 190 13.92 -12.30 -1.65
CA ILE A 190 12.73 -11.81 -2.35
C ILE A 190 13.20 -11.12 -3.63
N ARG A 191 12.80 -11.66 -4.78
CA ARG A 191 13.09 -11.11 -6.10
C ARG A 191 11.82 -10.48 -6.66
N ILE A 192 11.88 -9.18 -6.91
CA ILE A 192 10.78 -8.37 -7.45
C ILE A 192 11.12 -8.08 -8.91
N VAL A 193 10.22 -8.42 -9.83
CA VAL A 193 10.40 -8.23 -11.27
C VAL A 193 9.35 -7.25 -11.80
N MET A 194 9.82 -6.22 -12.48
CA MET A 194 9.00 -5.20 -13.13
C MET A 194 8.60 -5.64 -14.55
N GLU A 195 7.61 -4.98 -15.13
CA GLU A 195 7.12 -5.27 -16.49
C GLU A 195 8.22 -5.14 -17.56
N ASN A 196 9.06 -4.10 -17.49
CA ASN A 196 10.24 -3.95 -18.36
C ASN A 196 11.39 -4.94 -18.11
N GLY A 197 11.24 -5.89 -17.18
CA GLY A 197 12.26 -6.88 -16.83
C GLY A 197 13.31 -6.39 -15.84
N LYS A 198 13.21 -5.16 -15.32
CA LYS A 198 14.06 -4.70 -14.22
C LYS A 198 13.79 -5.54 -12.97
N GLU A 199 14.86 -5.94 -12.30
CA GLU A 199 14.77 -6.78 -11.10
C GLU A 199 15.34 -6.07 -9.87
N PHE A 200 14.70 -6.31 -8.73
CA PHE A 200 15.19 -5.90 -7.42
C PHE A 200 15.32 -7.14 -6.55
N ILE A 201 16.53 -7.39 -6.06
CA ILE A 201 16.86 -8.58 -5.28
C ILE A 201 17.12 -8.18 -3.83
N LEU A 202 16.24 -8.63 -2.93
CA LEU A 202 16.29 -8.36 -1.50
C LEU A 202 16.77 -9.62 -0.79
N ASN A 203 18.09 -9.71 -0.61
CA ASN A 203 18.77 -10.88 -0.06
C ASN A 203 18.68 -10.98 1.47
N ASN A 204 18.93 -12.18 1.99
CA ASN A 204 19.15 -12.47 3.41
C ASN A 204 18.03 -11.99 4.34
N GLN A 205 16.78 -12.13 3.90
CA GLN A 205 15.63 -11.78 4.72
C GLN A 205 15.33 -12.94 5.68
N ILE A 206 15.34 -12.65 6.98
CA ILE A 206 14.99 -13.65 8.00
C ILE A 206 13.51 -13.52 8.33
N HIS A 207 12.76 -14.62 8.25
CA HIS A 207 11.36 -14.71 8.68
C HIS A 207 11.22 -15.80 9.74
N SER A 208 11.24 -15.37 11.00
CA SER A 208 11.19 -16.23 12.19
C SER A 208 9.75 -16.51 12.61
N ILE A 209 9.31 -17.76 12.49
CA ILE A 209 7.92 -18.18 12.71
C ILE A 209 7.82 -19.43 13.59
N ARG A 210 6.69 -19.60 14.28
CA ARG A 210 6.34 -20.81 15.05
C ARG A 210 4.89 -21.22 14.87
#